data_AF-A0A2R4X043-F1
#
_entry.id   AF-A0A2R4X043-F1
#
_cell.length_a   1.000
_cell.length_b   1.000
_cell.length_c   1.000
_cell.angle_alpha   90.00
_cell.angle_beta   90.00
_cell.angle_gamma   90.00
#
_symmetry.space_group_name_H-M   'P 1'
#
loop_
_entity.id
_entity.type
_entity.pdbx_description
1 polymer ?
#
loop_
_entity_poly.entity_id
_entity_poly.type
_entity_poly.pdbx_seq_one_letter_code
_entity_poly.pdbx_strand_id
1 'polypeptide(L)'
;MAQADPGSADAPDREIRLLKNPDGQWTARDLRVGVTAQGDTRSEVLDTLDAVVEGDGGRAPTDEDLEALGVDPDVARSQNNDLPDVLQ
;
A
#
# COMPACT_ATOMS: atom_id res chain seq x y z
N MET A 1 20.11 40.08 -15.97
CA MET A 1 20.23 38.62 -16.01
C MET A 1 19.12 38.08 -15.13
N ALA A 2 18.21 37.30 -15.68
CA ALA A 2 17.04 36.78 -14.98
C ALA A 2 17.45 35.64 -14.04
N GLN A 3 17.02 35.70 -12.79
CA GLN A 3 17.16 34.61 -11.83
C GLN A 3 16.08 33.57 -12.17
N ALA A 4 16.49 32.38 -12.63
CA ALA A 4 15.58 31.27 -12.86
C ALA A 4 15.28 30.60 -11.51
N ASP A 5 14.00 30.47 -11.16
CA ASP A 5 13.52 29.68 -10.04
C ASP A 5 13.80 28.19 -10.29
N PRO A 6 14.65 27.51 -9.50
CA PRO A 6 14.82 26.06 -9.58
C PRO A 6 13.91 25.44 -8.52
N GLY A 7 12.75 24.93 -8.89
CA GLY A 7 11.86 24.42 -7.83
C GLY A 7 10.58 23.71 -8.24
N SER A 8 10.58 22.94 -9.33
CA SER A 8 9.54 21.90 -9.54
C SER A 8 9.99 20.72 -10.41
N ALA A 9 11.26 20.64 -10.79
CA ALA A 9 11.79 19.59 -11.66
C ALA A 9 12.61 18.51 -10.93
N ASP A 10 12.75 18.59 -9.60
CA ASP A 10 13.66 17.73 -8.81
C ASP A 10 12.94 16.74 -7.87
N ALA A 11 11.61 16.63 -7.97
CA ALA A 11 10.89 15.60 -7.22
C ALA A 11 11.07 14.25 -7.93
N PRO A 12 11.53 13.20 -7.24
CA PRO A 12 11.75 11.90 -7.86
C PRO A 12 10.43 11.34 -8.42
N ASP A 13 10.53 10.60 -9.53
CA ASP A 13 9.40 9.87 -10.10
C ASP A 13 8.85 8.79 -9.17
N ARG A 14 9.50 8.48 -8.07
CA ARG A 14 8.96 7.57 -7.05
C ARG A 14 9.68 7.84 -5.74
N GLU A 15 8.93 8.08 -4.68
CA GLU A 15 9.48 8.21 -3.34
C GLU A 15 8.99 7.05 -2.48
N ILE A 16 9.95 6.28 -1.96
CA ILE A 16 9.70 5.15 -1.06
C ILE A 16 10.33 5.47 0.29
N ARG A 17 9.49 5.47 1.34
CA ARG A 17 9.96 5.60 2.72
C ARG A 17 10.18 4.22 3.30
N LEU A 18 11.43 3.93 3.68
CA LEU A 18 11.82 2.69 4.34
C LEU A 18 12.11 2.93 5.82
N LEU A 19 11.54 2.09 6.68
CA LEU A 19 11.67 2.17 8.14
C LEU A 19 12.10 0.80 8.68
N LYS A 20 13.06 0.80 9.61
CA LYS A 20 13.35 -0.36 10.45
C LYS A 20 12.59 -0.19 11.76
N ASN A 21 11.65 -1.09 12.01
CA ASN A 21 10.77 -1.04 13.16
C ASN A 21 11.47 -1.54 14.43
N PRO A 22 10.97 -1.15 15.62
CA PRO A 22 11.55 -1.57 16.91
C PRO A 22 11.52 -3.09 17.13
N ASP A 23 10.58 -3.80 16.51
CA ASP A 23 10.45 -5.26 16.53
C ASP A 23 11.45 -5.97 15.59
N GLY A 24 12.23 -5.21 14.82
CA GLY A 24 13.24 -5.74 13.90
C GLY A 24 12.77 -5.89 12.46
N GLN A 25 11.45 -5.78 12.21
CA GLN A 25 10.88 -5.83 10.86
C GLN A 25 11.17 -4.55 10.07
N TRP A 26 11.02 -4.64 8.75
CA TRP A 26 11.12 -3.51 7.83
C TRP A 26 9.77 -3.16 7.25
N THR A 27 9.49 -1.87 7.11
CA THR A 27 8.30 -1.35 6.43
C THR A 27 8.73 -0.43 5.30
N ALA A 28 8.23 -0.69 4.09
CA ALA A 28 8.40 0.17 2.92
C ALA A 28 7.05 0.75 2.51
N ARG A 29 7.00 2.07 2.32
CA ARG A 29 5.78 2.79 1.89
C ARG A 29 6.07 3.58 0.64
N ASP A 30 5.31 3.31 -0.42
CA ASP A 30 5.27 4.14 -1.61
C ASP A 30 4.31 5.31 -1.38
N LEU A 31 4.83 6.53 -1.41
CA LEU A 31 4.04 7.74 -1.12
C LEU A 31 3.17 8.18 -2.30
N ARG A 32 3.45 7.71 -3.51
CA ARG A 32 2.68 8.07 -4.71
C ARG A 32 1.40 7.24 -4.79
N VAL A 33 1.50 5.92 -4.64
CA VAL A 33 0.34 5.02 -4.73
C VAL A 33 -0.29 4.71 -3.37
N GLY A 34 0.36 5.09 -2.27
CA GLY A 34 -0.15 4.89 -0.91
C GLY A 34 -0.03 3.45 -0.40
N VAL A 35 0.64 2.56 -1.16
CA VAL A 35 0.85 1.16 -0.80
C VAL A 35 1.95 1.04 0.26
N THR A 36 1.76 0.13 1.20
CA THR A 36 2.75 -0.21 2.23
C THR A 36 2.97 -1.71 2.25
N ALA A 37 4.22 -2.14 2.27
CA ALA A 37 4.64 -3.52 2.46
C ALA A 37 5.49 -3.66 3.73
N GLN A 38 5.52 -4.86 4.29
CA GLN A 38 6.33 -5.22 5.45
C GLN A 38 7.08 -6.53 5.19
N GLY A 39 8.26 -6.70 5.77
CA GLY A 39 9.05 -7.92 5.68
C GLY A 39 10.17 -7.99 6.71
N ASP A 40 10.78 -9.17 6.86
CA ASP A 40 11.85 -9.40 7.85
C ASP A 40 13.17 -8.73 7.41
N THR A 41 13.34 -8.52 6.11
CA THR A 41 14.54 -7.93 5.53
C THR A 41 14.22 -6.73 4.65
N ARG A 42 15.21 -5.85 4.48
CA ARG A 42 15.11 -4.70 3.60
C ARG A 42 14.83 -5.08 2.14
N SER A 43 15.41 -6.17 1.64
CA SER A 43 15.21 -6.59 0.25
C SER A 43 13.80 -7.14 0.07
N GLU A 44 13.39 -8.06 0.94
CA GLU A 44 12.07 -8.70 0.91
C GLU A 44 10.93 -7.69 0.95
N VAL A 45 11.03 -6.64 1.78
CA VAL A 45 9.98 -5.61 1.85
C VAL A 45 9.89 -4.78 0.56
N LEU A 46 11.01 -4.57 -0.13
CA LEU A 46 11.03 -3.85 -1.40
C LEU A 46 10.52 -4.72 -2.55
N ASP A 47 10.95 -5.99 -2.61
CA ASP A 47 10.43 -6.97 -3.58
C ASP A 47 8.90 -7.14 -3.42
N THR A 48 8.42 -7.22 -2.18
CA THR A 48 6.98 -7.29 -1.88
C THR A 48 6.26 -6.01 -2.28
N LEU A 49 6.84 -4.85 -1.98
CA LEU A 49 6.26 -3.56 -2.37
C LEU A 49 6.10 -3.47 -3.89
N ASP A 50 7.14 -3.84 -4.65
CA ASP A 50 7.10 -3.79 -6.11
C ASP A 50 6.05 -4.75 -6.67
N ALA A 51 5.98 -5.99 -6.18
CA ALA A 51 4.95 -6.94 -6.58
C ALA A 51 3.53 -6.38 -6.36
N VAL A 52 3.24 -5.79 -5.20
CA VAL A 52 1.92 -5.20 -4.91
C VAL A 52 1.62 -4.01 -5.82
N VAL A 53 2.61 -3.15 -6.07
CA VAL A 53 2.43 -1.98 -6.95
C VAL A 53 2.19 -2.39 -8.40
N GLU A 54 2.83 -3.45 -8.87
CA GLU A 54 2.62 -4.02 -10.21
C GLU A 54 1.32 -4.85 -10.33
N GLY A 55 0.59 -5.02 -9.21
CA GLY A 55 -0.64 -5.81 -9.16
C GLY A 55 -0.43 -7.32 -9.12
N ASP A 56 0.81 -7.77 -8.88
CA ASP A 56 1.18 -9.17 -8.66
C ASP A 56 1.08 -9.56 -7.16
N GLY A 57 0.97 -8.56 -6.29
CA GLY A 57 0.85 -8.75 -4.85
C GLY A 57 -0.59 -9.00 -4.41
N GLY A 58 -0.89 -10.27 -4.10
CA GLY A 58 -2.17 -10.70 -3.56
C GLY A 58 -3.27 -10.86 -4.61
N ARG A 59 -4.39 -11.45 -4.21
CA ARG A 59 -5.59 -11.59 -5.04
C ARG A 59 -6.78 -11.04 -4.27
N ALA A 60 -7.73 -10.43 -4.98
CA ALA A 60 -9.04 -10.15 -4.42
C ALA A 60 -9.67 -11.44 -3.85
N PRO A 61 -10.29 -11.40 -2.66
CA PRO A 61 -11.00 -12.56 -2.12
C PRO A 61 -12.04 -13.09 -3.11
N THR A 62 -12.16 -14.41 -3.20
CA THR A 62 -13.25 -15.04 -3.97
C THR A 62 -14.53 -15.08 -3.12
N ASP A 63 -15.68 -15.25 -3.77
CA ASP A 63 -16.98 -15.40 -3.09
C ASP A 63 -16.93 -16.54 -2.08
N GLU A 64 -16.28 -17.66 -2.42
CA GLU A 64 -16.09 -18.81 -1.55
C GLU A 64 -15.24 -18.46 -0.31
N ASP A 65 -14.17 -17.66 -0.48
CA ASP A 65 -13.36 -17.18 0.64
C ASP A 65 -14.16 -16.26 1.58
N LEU A 66 -15.01 -15.40 1.01
CA LEU A 66 -15.88 -14.51 1.77
C LEU A 66 -16.93 -15.31 2.55
N GLU A 67 -17.59 -16.26 1.90
CA GLU A 67 -18.59 -17.15 2.53
C GLU A 67 -17.98 -17.99 3.65
N ALA A 68 -16.75 -18.49 3.47
CA ALA A 68 -16.01 -19.22 4.50
C ALA A 68 -15.73 -18.38 5.75
N LEU A 69 -15.60 -17.06 5.61
CA LEU A 69 -15.45 -16.10 6.70
C LEU A 69 -16.80 -15.60 7.25
N GLY A 70 -17.92 -16.11 6.74
CA GLY A 70 -19.28 -15.69 7.12
C GLY A 70 -19.65 -14.31 6.57
N VAL A 71 -18.97 -13.84 5.53
CA VAL A 71 -19.19 -12.56 4.88
C VAL A 71 -19.99 -12.77 3.60
N ASP A 72 -21.10 -12.04 3.46
CA ASP A 72 -21.90 -12.05 2.24
C ASP A 72 -21.15 -11.30 1.09
N PRO A 73 -20.93 -11.92 -0.08
CA PRO A 73 -20.19 -11.32 -1.18
C PRO A 73 -20.82 -10.05 -1.75
N ASP A 74 -22.16 -10.01 -1.83
CA ASP A 74 -22.88 -8.84 -2.36
C ASP A 74 -22.80 -7.67 -1.36
N VAL A 75 -22.90 -7.97 -0.07
CA VAL A 75 -22.69 -6.96 0.99
C VAL A 75 -21.26 -6.43 0.93
N ALA A 76 -20.25 -7.31 0.91
CA ALA A 76 -18.83 -6.91 0.89
C ALA A 76 -18.49 -5.98 -0.29
N ARG A 77 -19.12 -6.17 -1.45
CA ARG A 77 -18.92 -5.34 -2.65
C ARG A 77 -19.71 -4.02 -2.63
N SER A 78 -20.82 -3.99 -1.91
CA SER A 78 -21.71 -2.81 -1.82
C SER A 78 -21.25 -1.78 -0.79
N GLN A 79 -20.37 -2.18 0.14
CA GLN A 79 -19.77 -1.28 1.11
C GLN A 79 -18.93 -0.24 0.38
N ASN A 80 -19.42 1.00 0.35
CA ASN A 80 -18.67 2.13 -0.19
C ASN A 80 -17.47 2.45 0.73
N ASN A 81 -16.60 3.38 0.35
CA ASN A 81 -15.43 3.79 1.13
C ASN A 81 -15.77 4.53 2.45
N ASP A 82 -16.96 4.30 3.01
CA ASP A 82 -17.46 4.84 4.26
C ASP A 82 -17.10 3.88 5.40
N LEU A 83 -16.45 4.40 6.44
CA LEU A 83 -16.08 3.58 7.59
C LEU A 83 -17.34 3.22 8.39
N PRO A 84 -17.46 1.97 8.88
CA PRO A 84 -18.56 1.60 9.77
C PRO A 84 -18.53 2.45 11.06
N ASP A 85 -19.68 2.66 11.69
CA ASP A 85 -19.85 3.52 12.88
C ASP A 85 -18.85 3.23 14.01
N VAL A 86 -18.42 1.97 14.14
CA VAL A 86 -17.46 1.53 15.16
C VAL A 86 -16.02 1.99 14.90
N LEU A 87 -15.72 2.45 13.68
CA LEU A 87 -14.41 2.95 13.24
C LEU A 87 -14.45 4.45 12.86
N GLN A 88 -15.56 5.15 13.12
CA GLN A 88 -15.66 6.61 12.94
C GLN A 88 -15.03 7.39 14.11
#